data_AF-A0A821L786-F1
#
_entry.id   AF-A0A821L786-F1
#
_cell.length_a   1.000
_cell.length_b   1.000
_cell.length_c   1.000
_cell.angle_alpha   90.00
_cell.angle_beta   90.00
_cell.angle_gamma   90.00
#
_symmetry.space_group_name_H-M   'P 1'
#
loop_
_entity.id
_entity.type
_entity.pdbx_description
1 polymer ?
#
loop_
_entity_poly.entity_id
_entity_poly.type
_entity_poly.pdbx_seq_one_letter_code
_entity_poly.pdbx_strand_id
1 'polypeptide(L)'
;MELDEQTLLQSLIKNSSDESVNSAECTSYIPYLQTLFTYDTERLHREVEYLNDEKCSKSTQMLSLIFDNYSTFIQTAECSKNISNDFSTIEERLSVILKQLDDFSSCCQKFVRETEQTNHLRKQNMFTLQKYPQLLEILEIPQLMDTCVRNDYFDEALEIVTYCKRLERKFAPPTTKLTLHTNSQIPIIVHIVNDVRLSLEYMLEQLVTQLQTNIQLPACLRIMGFIRRMDIYNELELRLCFLQA
;
A
#
# COMPACT_ATOMS: atom_id res chain seq x y z
N MET A 1 -71.60 -9.90 -27.31
CA MET A 1 -71.47 -10.12 -28.77
C MET A 1 -70.61 -9.03 -29.41
N GLU A 2 -69.61 -8.49 -28.70
CA GLU A 2 -68.63 -7.50 -29.21
C GLU A 2 -67.19 -8.07 -29.19
N LEU A 3 -67.01 -9.22 -28.52
CA LEU A 3 -65.71 -9.89 -28.40
C LEU A 3 -65.31 -10.57 -29.73
N ASP A 4 -66.30 -11.03 -30.50
CA ASP A 4 -66.04 -11.75 -31.76
C ASP A 4 -65.52 -10.82 -32.86
N GLU A 5 -66.01 -9.58 -32.97
CA GLU A 5 -65.60 -8.61 -33.99
C GLU A 5 -64.16 -8.14 -33.81
N GLN A 6 -63.71 -7.95 -32.56
CA GLN A 6 -62.33 -7.57 -32.24
C GLN A 6 -61.34 -8.70 -32.54
N THR A 7 -61.70 -9.95 -32.23
CA THR A 7 -60.91 -11.11 -32.64
C THR A 7 -60.89 -11.31 -34.16
N LEU A 8 -61.98 -11.00 -34.86
CA LEU A 8 -62.07 -11.12 -36.32
C LEU A 8 -61.19 -10.05 -36.99
N LEU A 9 -61.22 -8.82 -36.48
CA LEU A 9 -60.34 -7.71 -36.86
C LEU A 9 -58.86 -8.06 -36.67
N GLN A 10 -58.50 -8.64 -35.54
CA GLN A 10 -57.13 -9.03 -35.25
C GLN A 10 -56.66 -10.21 -36.11
N SER A 11 -57.57 -11.08 -36.54
CA SER A 11 -57.28 -12.19 -37.45
C SER A 11 -57.10 -11.76 -38.91
N LEU A 12 -57.83 -10.75 -39.38
CA LEU A 12 -57.72 -10.21 -40.75
C LEU A 12 -56.41 -9.44 -40.94
N ILE A 13 -55.99 -8.66 -39.95
CA ILE A 13 -54.71 -7.92 -39.98
C ILE A 13 -53.51 -8.88 -39.93
N LYS A 14 -53.64 -9.99 -39.19
CA LYS A 14 -52.59 -11.00 -39.08
C LYS A 14 -52.38 -11.81 -40.36
N ASN A 15 -53.41 -11.94 -41.19
CA ASN A 15 -53.32 -12.68 -42.47
C ASN A 15 -52.79 -11.82 -43.63
N SER A 16 -52.75 -10.48 -43.51
CA SER A 16 -52.30 -9.59 -44.59
C SER A 16 -50.85 -9.10 -44.47
N SER A 17 -50.12 -9.47 -43.41
CA SER A 17 -48.77 -8.96 -43.18
C SER A 17 -47.90 -10.03 -42.51
N ASP A 18 -47.32 -10.92 -43.32
CA ASP A 18 -46.06 -11.57 -42.97
C ASP A 18 -44.97 -10.50 -42.97
N GLU A 19 -44.91 -9.73 -41.90
CA GLU A 19 -43.70 -9.20 -41.28
C GLU A 19 -44.13 -8.34 -40.08
N SER A 20 -43.41 -8.51 -38.97
CA SER A 20 -43.67 -7.93 -37.66
C SER A 20 -43.83 -6.41 -37.69
N VAL A 21 -45.07 -5.92 -37.76
CA VAL A 21 -45.40 -4.51 -37.46
C VAL A 21 -45.74 -4.40 -35.98
N ASN A 22 -45.05 -3.48 -35.30
CA ASN A 22 -45.18 -3.18 -33.88
C ASN A 22 -46.65 -3.07 -33.45
N SER A 23 -47.04 -3.87 -32.46
CA SER A 23 -48.41 -3.96 -31.94
C SER A 23 -48.99 -2.64 -31.40
N ALA A 24 -48.16 -1.61 -31.21
CA ALA A 24 -48.58 -0.29 -30.73
C ALA A 24 -49.15 0.62 -31.84
N GLU A 25 -48.65 0.50 -33.07
CA GLU A 25 -49.16 1.30 -34.20
C GLU A 25 -50.54 0.78 -34.66
N CYS A 26 -50.73 -0.54 -34.62
CA CYS A 26 -52.01 -1.19 -34.95
C CYS A 26 -53.20 -0.68 -34.12
N THR A 27 -52.99 -0.31 -32.85
CA THR A 27 -54.05 0.19 -31.95
C THR A 27 -54.60 1.55 -32.39
N SER A 28 -53.78 2.38 -33.02
CA SER A 28 -54.19 3.70 -33.53
C SER A 28 -55.14 3.62 -34.73
N TYR A 29 -55.06 2.52 -35.50
CA TYR A 29 -55.92 2.29 -36.66
C TYR A 29 -57.27 1.64 -36.31
N ILE A 30 -57.44 1.12 -35.09
CA ILE A 30 -58.68 0.47 -34.61
C ILE A 30 -59.93 1.38 -34.71
N PRO A 31 -59.93 2.65 -34.26
CA PRO A 31 -61.11 3.52 -34.38
C PRO A 31 -61.47 3.80 -35.86
N TYR A 32 -60.47 3.89 -36.73
CA TYR A 32 -60.68 4.07 -38.17
C TYR A 32 -61.27 2.80 -38.81
N LEU A 33 -60.75 1.62 -38.43
CA LEU A 33 -61.30 0.33 -38.85
C LEU A 33 -62.75 0.16 -38.38
N GLN A 34 -63.09 0.55 -37.15
CA GLN A 34 -64.47 0.54 -36.65
C GLN A 34 -65.41 1.44 -37.47
N THR A 35 -64.94 2.61 -37.92
CA THR A 35 -65.74 3.46 -38.82
C THR A 35 -65.92 2.85 -40.21
N LEU A 36 -64.96 2.06 -40.71
CA LEU A 36 -65.06 1.37 -42.00
C LEU A 36 -66.14 0.29 -42.03
N PHE A 37 -66.38 -0.41 -40.92
CA PHE A 37 -67.46 -1.41 -40.82
C PHE A 37 -68.87 -0.80 -40.78
N THR A 38 -68.98 0.51 -40.51
CA THR A 38 -70.27 1.22 -40.49
C THR A 38 -70.68 1.80 -41.86
N TYR A 39 -69.88 1.60 -42.91
CA TYR A 39 -70.17 2.10 -44.26
C TYR A 39 -70.82 1.04 -45.16
N ASP A 40 -71.80 1.46 -45.97
CA ASP A 40 -72.39 0.65 -47.04
C ASP A 40 -71.35 0.27 -48.11
N THR A 41 -71.55 -0.85 -48.80
CA THR A 41 -70.61 -1.41 -49.79
C THR A 41 -70.19 -0.45 -50.91
N GLU A 42 -71.06 0.49 -51.30
CA GLU A 42 -70.69 1.54 -52.27
C GLU A 42 -69.77 2.62 -51.67
N ARG A 43 -69.94 2.94 -50.38
CA ARG A 43 -69.08 3.89 -49.68
C ARG A 43 -67.71 3.30 -49.37
N LEU A 44 -67.63 2.00 -49.09
CA LEU A 44 -66.34 1.33 -48.92
C LEU A 44 -65.51 1.34 -50.22
N HIS A 45 -66.15 1.12 -51.38
CA HIS A 45 -65.44 1.20 -52.66
C HIS A 45 -64.93 2.61 -52.94
N ARG A 46 -65.75 3.62 -52.64
CA ARG A 46 -65.35 5.03 -52.77
C ARG A 46 -64.28 5.44 -51.75
N GLU A 47 -64.32 4.89 -50.54
CA GLU A 47 -63.30 5.13 -49.51
C GLU A 47 -61.96 4.50 -49.91
N VAL A 48 -61.96 3.36 -50.58
CA VAL A 48 -60.73 2.78 -51.16
C VAL A 48 -60.16 3.70 -52.24
N GLU A 49 -61.01 4.29 -53.10
CA GLU A 49 -60.57 5.29 -54.08
C GLU A 49 -60.04 6.56 -53.40
N TYR A 50 -60.76 7.11 -52.40
CA TYR A 50 -60.32 8.27 -51.64
C TYR A 50 -59.01 8.02 -50.89
N LEU A 51 -58.84 6.86 -50.27
CA LEU A 51 -57.59 6.48 -49.61
C LEU A 51 -56.44 6.33 -50.59
N ASN A 52 -56.72 5.80 -51.79
CA ASN A 52 -55.70 5.67 -52.82
C ASN A 52 -55.32 7.04 -53.40
N ASP A 53 -56.29 7.94 -53.57
CA ASP A 53 -56.08 9.33 -53.98
C ASP A 53 -55.34 10.13 -52.89
N GLU A 54 -55.67 9.93 -51.62
CA GLU A 54 -55.00 10.58 -50.49
C GLU A 54 -53.58 10.05 -50.30
N LYS A 55 -53.37 8.73 -50.46
CA LYS A 55 -52.05 8.11 -50.47
C LYS A 55 -51.22 8.63 -51.65
N CYS A 56 -51.81 8.75 -52.84
CA CYS A 56 -51.15 9.29 -54.01
C CYS A 56 -50.80 10.78 -53.80
N SER A 57 -51.71 11.57 -53.23
CA SER A 57 -51.50 12.98 -52.92
C SER A 57 -50.40 13.18 -51.86
N LYS A 58 -50.45 12.46 -50.74
CA LYS A 58 -49.41 12.48 -49.70
C LYS A 58 -48.07 11.97 -50.22
N SER A 59 -48.06 10.93 -51.06
CA SER A 59 -46.83 10.45 -51.70
C SER A 59 -46.26 11.48 -52.67
N THR A 60 -47.09 12.19 -53.43
CA THR A 60 -46.65 13.25 -54.33
C THR A 60 -46.12 14.46 -53.56
N GLN A 61 -46.79 14.85 -52.47
CA GLN A 61 -46.33 15.90 -51.55
C GLN A 61 -45.02 15.51 -50.85
N MET A 62 -44.88 14.25 -50.43
CA MET A 62 -43.65 13.72 -49.87
C MET A 62 -42.53 13.75 -50.91
N LEU A 63 -42.80 13.34 -52.15
CA LEU A 63 -41.83 13.39 -53.24
C LEU A 63 -41.41 14.82 -53.57
N SER A 64 -42.34 15.78 -53.65
CA SER A 64 -41.98 17.19 -53.88
C SER A 64 -41.14 17.75 -52.73
N LEU A 65 -41.51 17.45 -51.47
CA LEU A 65 -40.76 17.89 -50.30
C LEU A 65 -39.36 17.26 -50.24
N ILE A 66 -39.25 15.99 -50.66
CA ILE A 66 -37.98 15.28 -50.81
C ILE A 66 -37.16 15.91 -51.93
N PHE A 67 -37.74 16.23 -53.09
CA PHE A 67 -37.00 16.86 -54.19
C PHE A 67 -36.54 18.28 -53.85
N ASP A 68 -37.31 19.03 -53.06
CA ASP A 68 -36.91 20.37 -52.63
C ASP A 68 -35.82 20.32 -51.53
N ASN A 69 -35.80 19.26 -50.71
CA ASN A 69 -34.92 19.14 -49.55
C ASN A 69 -33.97 17.93 -49.59
N TYR A 70 -33.73 17.32 -50.76
CA TYR A 70 -32.94 16.09 -50.88
C TYR A 70 -31.51 16.29 -50.37
N SER A 71 -30.94 17.48 -50.60
CA SER A 71 -29.61 17.85 -50.11
C SER A 71 -29.55 17.79 -48.59
N THR A 72 -30.55 18.33 -47.90
CA THR A 72 -30.65 18.31 -46.44
C THR A 72 -30.83 16.89 -45.91
N PHE A 73 -31.60 16.05 -46.61
CA PHE A 73 -31.80 14.65 -46.22
C PHE A 73 -30.51 13.83 -46.39
N ILE A 74 -29.77 14.01 -47.49
CA ILE A 74 -28.48 13.36 -47.71
C ILE A 74 -27.47 13.84 -46.65
N GLN A 75 -27.37 15.14 -46.42
CA GLN A 75 -26.50 15.70 -45.38
C GLN A 75 -26.88 15.20 -43.98
N THR A 76 -28.16 15.02 -43.68
CA THR A 76 -28.63 14.47 -42.40
C THR A 76 -28.25 13.00 -42.26
N ALA A 77 -28.43 12.20 -43.31
CA ALA A 77 -28.02 10.80 -43.32
C ALA A 77 -26.50 10.63 -43.21
N GLU A 78 -25.73 11.48 -43.90
CA GLU A 78 -24.27 11.48 -43.85
C GLU A 78 -23.75 11.96 -42.50
N CYS A 79 -24.36 13.01 -41.93
CA CYS A 79 -24.08 13.47 -40.57
C CYS A 79 -24.41 12.38 -39.54
N SER A 80 -25.54 11.69 -39.68
CA SER A 80 -25.92 10.56 -38.82
C SER A 80 -24.90 9.41 -38.91
N LYS A 81 -24.42 9.09 -40.12
CA LYS A 81 -23.38 8.08 -40.32
C LYS A 81 -22.04 8.51 -39.72
N ASN A 82 -21.64 9.76 -39.87
CA ASN A 82 -20.43 10.31 -39.28
C ASN A 82 -20.51 10.28 -37.75
N ILE A 83 -21.64 10.70 -37.18
CA ILE A 83 -21.91 10.61 -35.74
C ILE A 83 -21.81 9.16 -35.27
N SER A 84 -22.40 8.20 -35.99
CA SER A 84 -22.30 6.78 -35.65
C SER A 84 -20.85 6.27 -35.67
N ASN A 85 -20.05 6.69 -36.65
CA ASN A 85 -18.64 6.33 -36.72
C ASN A 85 -17.84 6.98 -35.58
N ASP A 86 -18.10 8.26 -35.29
CA ASP A 86 -17.46 8.97 -34.18
C ASP A 86 -17.79 8.30 -32.85
N PHE A 87 -19.04 7.88 -32.62
CA PHE A 87 -19.42 7.09 -31.45
C PHE A 87 -18.64 5.78 -31.36
N SER A 88 -18.49 5.03 -32.46
CA SER A 88 -17.66 3.82 -32.47
C SER A 88 -16.21 4.12 -32.09
N THR A 89 -15.62 5.21 -32.59
CA THR A 89 -14.25 5.60 -32.20
C THR A 89 -14.15 6.01 -30.73
N ILE A 90 -15.18 6.65 -30.18
CA ILE A 90 -15.24 7.02 -28.76
C ILE A 90 -15.35 5.76 -27.92
N GLU A 91 -16.16 4.78 -28.31
CA GLU A 91 -16.26 3.48 -27.62
C GLU A 91 -14.92 2.75 -27.61
N GLU A 92 -14.22 2.71 -28.74
CA GLU A 92 -12.86 2.13 -28.82
C GLU A 92 -11.89 2.85 -27.88
N ARG A 93 -11.85 4.19 -27.90
CA ARG A 93 -10.97 4.98 -27.02
C ARG A 93 -11.32 4.82 -25.54
N LEU A 94 -12.61 4.77 -25.22
CA LEU A 94 -13.08 4.56 -23.85
C LEU A 94 -12.67 3.17 -23.36
N SER A 95 -12.74 2.15 -24.21
CA SER A 95 -12.26 0.80 -23.89
C SER A 95 -10.75 0.76 -23.62
N VAL A 96 -9.96 1.56 -24.34
CA VAL A 96 -8.51 1.68 -24.12
C VAL A 96 -8.22 2.41 -22.81
N ILE A 97 -8.93 3.50 -22.52
CA ILE A 97 -8.78 4.24 -21.26
C ILE A 97 -9.13 3.36 -20.06
N LEU A 98 -10.18 2.55 -20.17
CA LEU A 98 -10.58 1.63 -19.10
C LEU A 98 -9.45 0.62 -18.79
N LYS A 99 -8.83 0.04 -19.83
CA LYS A 99 -7.64 -0.82 -19.67
C LYS A 99 -6.45 -0.07 -19.07
N GLN A 100 -6.17 1.15 -19.53
CA GLN A 100 -5.08 1.96 -19.00
C GLN A 100 -5.32 2.39 -17.54
N LEU A 101 -6.56 2.56 -17.12
CA LEU A 101 -6.92 2.87 -15.73
C LEU A 101 -6.62 1.68 -14.81
N ASP A 102 -6.91 0.46 -15.25
CA ASP A 102 -6.58 -0.76 -14.52
C ASP A 102 -5.06 -0.93 -14.41
N ASP A 103 -4.33 -0.71 -15.50
CA ASP A 103 -2.86 -0.73 -15.51
C ASP A 103 -2.27 0.36 -14.59
N PHE A 104 -2.84 1.58 -14.62
CA PHE A 104 -2.42 2.67 -13.75
C PHE A 104 -2.70 2.36 -12.27
N SER A 105 -3.85 1.77 -11.96
CA SER A 105 -4.20 1.32 -10.61
C SER A 105 -3.20 0.27 -10.09
N SER A 106 -2.84 -0.70 -10.94
CA SER A 106 -1.82 -1.71 -10.62
C SER A 106 -0.44 -1.09 -10.39
N CYS A 107 -0.02 -0.15 -11.23
CA CYS A 107 1.23 0.60 -11.06
C CYS A 107 1.24 1.43 -9.77
N CYS A 108 0.13 2.09 -9.45
CA CYS A 108 -0.02 2.85 -8.21
C CYS A 108 0.12 1.94 -6.97
N GLN A 109 -0.49 0.76 -6.99
CA GLN A 109 -0.34 -0.22 -5.90
C GLN A 109 1.10 -0.69 -5.73
N LYS A 110 1.81 -0.95 -6.84
CA LYS A 110 3.25 -1.28 -6.79
C LYS A 110 4.07 -0.14 -6.21
N PHE A 111 3.83 1.08 -6.68
CA PHE A 111 4.52 2.29 -6.19
C PHE A 111 4.30 2.52 -4.69
N VAL A 112 3.07 2.32 -4.19
CA VAL A 112 2.79 2.42 -2.75
C VAL A 112 3.59 1.38 -1.96
N ARG A 113 3.61 0.11 -2.41
CA ARG A 113 4.39 -0.95 -1.72
C ARG A 113 5.89 -0.64 -1.69
N GLU A 114 6.46 -0.22 -2.81
CA GLU A 114 7.88 0.15 -2.89
C GLU A 114 8.21 1.38 -2.04
N THR A 115 7.31 2.37 -2.01
CA THR A 115 7.44 3.56 -1.18
C THR A 115 7.36 3.20 0.30
N GLU A 116 6.47 2.31 0.71
CA GLU A 116 6.36 1.85 2.09
C GLU A 116 7.63 1.12 2.54
N GLN A 117 8.19 0.24 1.71
CA GLN A 117 9.46 -0.44 1.98
C GLN A 117 10.62 0.56 2.10
N THR A 118 10.73 1.49 1.16
CA THR A 118 11.75 2.55 1.18
C THR A 118 11.60 3.47 2.39
N ASN A 119 10.36 3.82 2.75
CA ASN A 119 10.06 4.63 3.92
C ASN A 119 10.41 3.88 5.21
N HIS A 120 10.16 2.57 5.28
CA HIS A 120 10.57 1.76 6.41
C HIS A 120 12.09 1.74 6.58
N LEU A 121 12.84 1.49 5.50
CA LEU A 121 14.31 1.54 5.52
C LEU A 121 14.82 2.93 5.91
N ARG A 122 14.20 3.99 5.39
CA ARG A 122 14.55 5.37 5.73
C ARG A 122 14.28 5.68 7.20
N LYS A 123 13.15 5.22 7.76
CA LYS A 123 12.84 5.37 9.19
C LYS A 123 13.87 4.63 10.05
N GLN A 124 14.24 3.41 9.69
CA GLN A 124 15.29 2.66 10.37
C GLN A 124 16.63 3.40 10.31
N ASN A 125 17.03 3.88 9.13
CA ASN A 125 18.28 4.61 8.97
C ASN A 125 18.29 5.93 9.75
N MET A 126 17.17 6.66 9.75
CA MET A 126 17.00 7.87 10.56
C MET A 126 17.10 7.58 12.06
N PHE A 127 16.50 6.47 12.52
CA PHE A 127 16.63 6.03 13.90
C PHE A 127 18.07 5.67 14.26
N THR A 128 18.75 4.91 13.39
CA THR A 128 20.18 4.61 13.54
C THR A 128 21.02 5.88 13.59
N LEU A 129 20.77 6.87 12.72
CA LEU A 129 21.49 8.14 12.72
C LEU A 129 21.26 8.94 14.01
N GLN A 130 20.03 8.99 14.52
CA GLN A 130 19.72 9.67 15.78
C GLN A 130 20.37 9.00 16.99
N LYS A 131 20.51 7.68 16.96
CA LYS A 131 21.11 6.88 18.03
C LYS A 131 22.59 6.59 17.84
N TYR A 132 23.15 6.94 16.69
CA TYR A 132 24.56 6.79 16.36
C TYR A 132 25.51 7.35 17.43
N PRO A 133 25.34 8.56 17.99
CA PRO A 133 26.25 9.05 19.03
C PRO A 133 26.20 8.18 20.30
N GLN A 134 25.02 7.73 20.72
CA GLN A 134 24.87 6.85 21.88
C GLN A 134 25.50 5.47 21.65
N LEU A 135 25.46 4.98 20.40
CA LEU A 135 26.13 3.74 20.03
C LEU A 135 27.65 3.90 20.00
N LEU A 136 28.14 5.04 19.50
CA LEU A 136 29.56 5.37 19.47
C LEU A 136 30.12 5.45 20.89
N GLU A 137 29.43 6.13 21.81
CA GLU A 137 29.80 6.17 23.23
C GLU A 137 29.98 4.78 23.84
N ILE A 138 29.12 3.81 23.48
CA ILE A 138 29.23 2.42 23.95
C ILE A 138 30.43 1.71 23.32
N LEU A 139 30.70 1.97 22.04
CA LEU A 139 31.82 1.37 21.31
C LEU A 139 33.18 1.89 21.78
N GLU A 140 33.23 3.12 22.31
CA GLU A 140 34.45 3.78 22.80
C GLU A 140 34.85 3.32 24.21
N ILE A 141 33.99 2.60 24.94
CA ILE A 141 34.23 2.18 26.33
C ILE A 141 35.54 1.37 26.51
N PRO A 142 35.86 0.34 25.70
CA PRO A 142 37.11 -0.39 25.86
C PRO A 142 38.35 0.49 25.65
N GLN A 143 38.30 1.39 24.65
CA GLN A 143 39.40 2.32 24.38
C GLN A 143 39.61 3.32 25.51
N LEU A 144 38.50 3.80 26.10
CA LEU A 144 38.54 4.66 27.28
C LEU A 144 39.14 3.90 28.46
N MET A 145 38.74 2.65 28.69
CA MET A 145 39.29 1.79 29.75
C MET A 145 40.81 1.62 29.60
N ASP A 146 41.28 1.23 28.41
CA ASP A 146 42.72 1.07 28.13
C ASP A 146 43.51 2.37 28.35
N THR A 147 42.88 3.51 28.07
CA THR A 147 43.51 4.82 28.27
C THR A 147 43.55 5.20 29.75
N CYS A 148 42.48 4.93 30.51
CA CYS A 148 42.45 5.14 31.96
C CYS A 148 43.48 4.27 32.68
N VAL A 149 43.58 2.98 32.33
CA VAL A 149 44.53 2.04 32.93
C VAL A 149 45.98 2.44 32.62
N ARG A 150 46.30 2.84 31.39
CA ARG A 150 47.67 3.28 31.01
C ARG A 150 48.11 4.59 31.65
N ASN A 151 47.17 5.46 32.02
CA ASN A 151 47.44 6.77 32.62
C ASN A 151 47.33 6.77 34.16
N ASP A 152 47.25 5.59 34.81
CA ASP A 152 47.09 5.41 36.27
C ASP A 152 45.80 6.02 36.87
N TYR A 153 44.77 6.26 36.05
CA TYR A 153 43.44 6.73 36.49
C TYR A 153 42.55 5.55 36.94
N PHE A 154 42.89 4.97 38.09
CA PHE A 154 42.24 3.74 38.59
C PHE A 154 40.82 3.95 39.14
N ASP A 155 40.51 5.13 39.66
CA ASP A 155 39.16 5.45 40.16
C ASP A 155 38.14 5.55 39.01
N GLU A 156 38.53 6.21 37.91
CA GLU A 156 37.75 6.32 36.68
C GLU A 156 37.58 4.96 35.99
N ALA A 157 38.66 4.16 35.95
CA ALA A 157 38.60 2.79 35.43
C ALA A 157 37.59 1.93 36.20
N LEU A 158 37.57 2.03 37.53
CA LEU A 158 36.58 1.35 38.38
C LEU A 158 35.14 1.78 38.07
N GLU A 159 34.90 3.08 37.83
CA GLU A 159 33.59 3.58 37.44
C GLU A 159 33.13 2.96 36.11
N ILE A 160 34.03 2.89 35.11
CA ILE A 160 33.76 2.24 33.82
C ILE A 160 33.41 0.76 34.02
N VAL A 161 34.10 0.02 34.89
CA VAL A 161 33.76 -1.39 35.22
C VAL A 161 32.34 -1.48 35.79
N THR A 162 31.94 -0.59 36.69
CA THR A 162 30.58 -0.59 37.24
C THR A 162 29.53 -0.28 36.17
N TYR A 163 29.85 0.62 35.24
CA TYR A 163 29.01 0.95 34.09
C TYR A 163 28.85 -0.27 33.16
N CYS A 164 29.92 -0.97 32.82
CA CYS A 164 29.88 -2.23 32.06
C CYS A 164 29.06 -3.32 32.76
N LYS A 165 29.20 -3.50 34.08
CA LYS A 165 28.36 -4.43 34.87
C LYS A 165 26.87 -4.04 34.87
N ARG A 166 26.54 -2.76 34.72
CA ARG A 166 25.15 -2.27 34.54
C ARG A 166 24.67 -2.48 33.10
N LEU A 167 25.56 -2.31 32.12
CA LEU A 167 25.29 -2.55 30.71
C LEU A 167 25.00 -4.04 30.46
N GLU A 168 25.82 -4.93 31.01
CA GLU A 168 25.62 -6.38 30.98
C GLU A 168 24.24 -6.74 31.55
N ARG A 169 23.85 -6.21 32.71
CA ARG A 169 22.51 -6.44 33.28
C ARG A 169 21.34 -5.93 32.43
N LYS A 170 21.54 -4.85 31.68
CA LYS A 170 20.50 -4.27 30.80
C LYS A 170 20.34 -5.00 29.48
N PHE A 171 21.44 -5.49 28.91
CA PHE A 171 21.48 -6.04 27.54
C PHE A 171 21.67 -7.56 27.50
N ALA A 172 22.08 -8.17 28.62
CA ALA A 172 22.18 -9.61 28.82
C ALA A 172 21.51 -9.95 30.16
N PRO A 173 20.18 -10.15 30.20
CA PRO A 173 19.56 -10.62 31.43
C PRO A 173 20.17 -11.98 31.81
N PRO A 174 20.53 -12.16 33.10
CA PRO A 174 21.04 -13.44 33.57
C PRO A 174 19.89 -14.45 33.48
N THR A 175 20.07 -15.42 32.60
CA THR A 175 19.41 -16.74 32.57
C THR A 175 18.33 -16.94 33.64
N THR A 176 17.10 -16.50 33.37
CA THR A 176 15.89 -17.18 33.82
C THR A 176 14.69 -16.66 33.04
N LYS A 177 14.11 -17.58 32.26
CA LYS A 177 12.75 -17.53 31.67
C LYS A 177 12.57 -16.66 30.42
N LEU A 178 12.76 -17.32 29.28
CA LEU A 178 11.75 -17.50 28.23
C LEU A 178 10.63 -16.45 28.15
N THR A 179 10.92 -15.28 27.56
CA THR A 179 9.90 -14.50 26.83
C THR A 179 10.49 -14.01 25.52
N LEU A 180 10.21 -14.83 24.50
CA LEU A 180 9.87 -14.49 23.12
C LEU A 180 10.26 -13.09 22.61
N HIS A 181 11.16 -13.11 21.62
CA HIS A 181 11.24 -12.24 20.44
C HIS A 181 12.25 -11.08 20.37
N THR A 182 13.10 -10.83 21.38
CA THR A 182 14.22 -9.86 21.25
C THR A 182 15.56 -10.34 21.84
N ASN A 183 15.68 -11.62 22.20
CA ASN A 183 16.89 -12.20 22.80
C ASN A 183 17.89 -12.70 21.75
N SER A 184 18.42 -11.80 20.93
CA SER A 184 19.78 -11.97 20.42
C SER A 184 20.70 -11.28 21.40
N GLN A 185 21.45 -12.06 22.17
CA GLN A 185 22.64 -11.57 22.86
C GLN A 185 23.46 -10.78 21.84
N ILE A 186 23.56 -9.46 21.99
CA ILE A 186 24.25 -8.61 21.02
C ILE A 186 25.74 -8.96 21.14
N PRO A 187 26.36 -9.61 20.13
CA PRO A 187 27.72 -10.14 20.26
C PRO A 187 28.72 -9.03 20.60
N ILE A 188 28.51 -7.83 20.05
CA ILE A 188 29.34 -6.65 20.26
C ILE A 188 29.42 -6.28 21.76
N ILE A 189 28.32 -6.39 22.51
CA ILE A 189 28.31 -6.07 23.95
C ILE A 189 29.11 -7.12 24.73
N VAL A 190 29.01 -8.40 24.34
CA VAL A 190 29.81 -9.47 24.95
C VAL A 190 31.30 -9.25 24.70
N HIS A 191 31.67 -8.85 23.48
CA HIS A 191 33.05 -8.49 23.15
C HIS A 191 33.55 -7.31 23.98
N ILE A 192 32.78 -6.21 24.05
CA ILE A 192 33.12 -5.03 24.88
C ILE A 192 33.35 -5.42 26.35
N VAL A 193 32.48 -6.27 26.91
CA VAL A 193 32.62 -6.72 28.30
C VAL A 193 33.86 -7.59 28.49
N ASN A 194 34.18 -8.46 27.54
CA ASN A 194 35.40 -9.27 27.59
C ASN A 194 36.66 -8.41 27.47
N ASP A 195 36.68 -7.44 26.55
CA ASP A 195 37.81 -6.52 26.38
C ASP A 195 38.04 -5.72 27.67
N VAL A 196 36.97 -5.21 28.30
CA VAL A 196 37.06 -4.52 29.59
C VAL A 196 37.58 -5.44 30.70
N ARG A 197 37.23 -6.74 30.71
CA ARG A 197 37.78 -7.71 31.67
C ARG A 197 39.28 -7.92 31.45
N LEU A 198 39.74 -8.01 30.21
CA LEU A 198 41.17 -8.12 29.88
C LEU A 198 41.95 -6.87 30.35
N SER A 199 41.42 -5.67 30.10
CA SER A 199 42.05 -4.43 30.59
C SER A 199 42.09 -4.36 32.12
N LEU A 200 41.10 -4.96 32.79
CA LEU A 200 41.07 -5.06 34.25
C LEU A 200 42.14 -6.03 34.78
N GLU A 201 42.30 -7.20 34.16
CA GLU A 201 43.38 -8.15 34.48
C GLU A 201 44.76 -7.48 34.32
N TYR A 202 44.95 -6.71 33.24
CA TYR A 202 46.17 -5.94 33.03
C TYR A 202 46.39 -4.87 34.12
N MET A 203 45.34 -4.13 34.50
CA MET A 203 45.40 -3.16 35.59
C MET A 203 45.80 -3.82 36.91
N LEU A 204 45.29 -5.03 37.16
CA LEU A 204 45.60 -5.82 38.35
C LEU A 204 47.08 -6.21 38.37
N GLU A 205 47.63 -6.70 37.26
CA GLU A 205 49.06 -7.02 37.15
C GLU A 205 49.94 -5.80 37.42
N GLN A 206 49.55 -4.63 36.89
CA GLN A 206 50.25 -3.36 37.16
C GLN A 206 50.21 -3.00 38.66
N LEU A 207 49.05 -3.09 39.30
CA LEU A 207 48.90 -2.77 40.73
C LEU A 207 49.69 -3.75 41.62
N VAL A 208 49.73 -5.04 41.27
CA VAL A 208 50.53 -6.04 41.99
C VAL A 208 52.02 -5.78 41.82
N THR A 209 52.47 -5.44 40.61
CA THR A 209 53.86 -5.06 40.35
C THR A 209 54.25 -3.81 41.14
N GLN A 210 53.37 -2.80 41.19
CA GLN A 210 53.58 -1.62 42.04
C GLN A 210 53.68 -2.01 43.52
N LEU A 211 52.81 -2.88 44.03
CA LEU A 211 52.84 -3.33 45.43
C LEU A 211 54.15 -4.03 45.82
N GLN A 212 54.80 -4.73 44.88
CA GLN A 212 56.10 -5.39 45.08
C GLN A 212 57.30 -4.42 45.09
N THR A 213 57.10 -3.16 44.68
CA THR A 213 58.14 -2.12 44.76
C THR A 213 58.08 -1.36 46.08
N ASN A 214 59.19 -0.72 46.50
CA ASN A 214 59.29 0.02 47.76
C ASN A 214 58.35 1.25 47.78
N ILE A 215 57.08 1.04 48.12
CA ILE A 215 56.04 2.08 48.20
C ILE A 215 55.78 2.46 49.66
N GLN A 216 55.47 3.74 49.91
CA GLN A 216 55.06 4.23 51.22
C GLN A 216 53.70 3.66 51.64
N LEU A 217 53.56 3.27 52.91
CA LEU A 217 52.36 2.65 53.49
C LEU A 217 51.00 3.30 53.07
N PRO A 218 50.86 4.64 52.97
CA PRO A 218 49.60 5.27 52.54
C PRO A 218 49.21 4.94 51.09
N ALA A 219 50.17 4.76 50.19
CA ALA A 219 49.93 4.40 48.81
C ALA A 219 49.59 2.91 48.66
N CYS A 220 50.21 2.03 49.47
CA CYS A 220 49.82 0.62 49.53
C CYS A 220 48.36 0.44 49.97
N LEU A 221 47.90 1.23 50.96
CA LEU A 221 46.50 1.21 51.40
C LEU A 221 45.52 1.69 50.32
N ARG A 222 45.91 2.68 49.51
CA ARG A 222 45.12 3.11 48.34
C ARG A 222 45.01 2.01 47.28
N ILE A 223 46.13 1.39 46.91
CA ILE A 223 46.18 0.28 45.94
C ILE A 223 45.32 -0.89 46.45
N MET A 224 45.43 -1.23 47.73
CA MET A 224 44.60 -2.26 48.35
C MET A 224 43.10 -1.89 48.32
N GLY A 225 42.78 -0.61 48.50
CA GLY A 225 41.43 -0.08 48.32
C GLY A 225 40.88 -0.29 46.90
N PHE A 226 41.70 -0.08 45.87
CA PHE A 226 41.32 -0.32 44.48
C PHE A 226 41.14 -1.80 44.17
N ILE A 227 42.06 -2.66 44.62
CA ILE A 227 41.97 -4.12 44.45
C ILE A 227 40.70 -4.65 45.14
N ARG A 228 40.38 -4.14 46.33
CA ARG A 228 39.14 -4.49 47.04
C ARG A 228 37.89 -4.03 46.28
N ARG A 229 37.91 -2.85 45.65
CA ARG A 229 36.77 -2.34 44.85
C ARG A 229 36.60 -3.06 43.51
N MET A 230 37.65 -3.70 43.00
CA MET A 230 37.57 -4.52 41.78
C MET A 230 36.73 -5.80 41.98
N ASP A 231 36.50 -6.25 43.23
CA ASP A 231 35.73 -7.46 43.59
C ASP A 231 36.22 -8.76 42.92
N ILE A 232 37.48 -8.82 42.48
CA ILE A 232 38.05 -10.01 41.80
C ILE A 232 38.63 -11.02 42.79
N TYR A 233 39.22 -10.54 43.90
CA TYR A 233 39.85 -11.40 44.90
C TYR A 233 39.00 -11.56 46.15
N ASN A 234 39.00 -12.78 46.68
CA ASN A 234 38.46 -13.06 48.00
C ASN A 234 39.41 -12.48 49.07
N GLU A 235 38.89 -12.14 50.26
CA GLU A 235 39.67 -11.48 51.33
C GLU A 235 40.93 -12.26 51.73
N LEU A 236 40.90 -13.59 51.57
CA LEU A 236 42.03 -14.49 51.84
C LEU A 236 43.15 -14.40 50.80
N GLU A 237 42.81 -14.30 49.51
CA GLU A 237 43.78 -14.18 48.41
C GLU A 237 44.45 -12.80 48.44
N LEU A 238 43.67 -11.80 48.82
CA LEU A 238 44.08 -10.42 48.99
C LEU A 238 45.10 -10.27 50.14
N ARG A 239 44.91 -10.99 51.24
CA ARG A 239 45.89 -11.10 52.35
C ARG A 239 47.13 -11.89 51.96
N LEU A 240 47.01 -12.96 51.17
CA LEU A 240 48.15 -13.71 50.66
C LEU A 240 49.01 -12.86 49.72
N CYS A 241 48.39 -12.07 48.84
CA CYS A 241 49.09 -11.15 47.94
C CYS A 241 49.87 -10.06 48.70
N PHE A 242 49.31 -9.56 49.82
CA PHE A 242 50.02 -8.65 50.72
C PHE A 242 51.18 -9.29 51.49
N LEU A 243 51.08 -10.58 51.85
CA LEU A 243 52.13 -11.32 52.54
C LEU A 243 53.26 -11.78 51.61
N GLN A 244 53.00 -11.85 50.31
CA GLN A 244 53.93 -12.33 49.29
C GLN A 244 54.72 -11.19 48.61
N ALA A 245 54.28 -9.94 48.77
CA ALA A 245 55.01 -8.72 48.39
C ALA A 245 55.84 -8.20 49.57
#